data_AF-A0A6A8LRF1-F1
#
_entry.id   AF-A0A6A8LRF1-F1
#
_cell.length_a   1.000
_cell.length_b   1.000
_cell.length_c   1.000
_cell.angle_alpha   90.00
_cell.angle_beta   90.00
_cell.angle_gamma   90.00
#
_symmetry.space_group_name_H-M   'P 1'
#
loop_
_entity.id
_entity.type
_entity.pdbx_description
1 polymer ?
#
loop_
_entity_poly.entity_id
_entity_poly.type
_entity_poly.pdbx_seq_one_letter_code
_entity_poly.pdbx_strand_id
1 'polypeptide(L)'
;EGERILAKIKDKEYVYALAIEGKERSSEEFAKELADLGTYGTSDITFVIGGSLGLSPEVLKRANTKISFGRFTLPHQLMRMVLAEQIYRGFMINAGRPYHK
;
A
#
# COMPACT_ATOMS: atom_id res chain seq x y z
N GLU A 1 14.14 -11.55 6.38
CA GLU A 1 13.47 -10.75 5.31
C GLU A 1 13.35 -9.28 5.71
N GLY A 2 12.91 -8.96 6.94
CA GLY A 2 12.74 -7.59 7.42
C GLY A 2 13.93 -6.65 7.19
N GLU A 3 15.15 -7.03 7.58
CA GLU A 3 16.34 -6.21 7.35
C GLU A 3 16.58 -5.89 5.86
N ARG A 4 16.37 -6.87 4.98
CA ARG A 4 16.50 -6.68 3.52
C ARG A 4 15.45 -5.71 2.97
N ILE A 5 14.24 -5.72 3.52
CA ILE A 5 13.17 -4.78 3.18
C ILE A 5 13.56 -3.38 3.67
N LEU A 6 13.92 -3.25 4.95
CA LEU A 6 14.27 -1.98 5.57
C LEU A 6 15.46 -1.31 4.86
N ALA A 7 16.46 -2.09 4.43
CA ALA A 7 17.61 -1.58 3.66
C ALA A 7 17.24 -0.99 2.28
N LYS A 8 16.01 -1.19 1.80
CA LYS A 8 15.50 -0.60 0.54
C LYS A 8 14.59 0.60 0.75
N ILE A 9 14.15 0.85 1.98
CA ILE A 9 13.24 1.95 2.33
C ILE A 9 14.08 3.14 2.80
N LYS A 10 13.97 4.28 2.13
CA LYS A 10 14.59 5.54 2.59
C LYS A 10 13.77 6.20 3.69
N ASP A 11 14.40 7.06 4.48
CA ASP A 11 13.76 7.71 5.63
C ASP A 11 12.56 8.60 5.27
N LYS A 12 12.60 9.25 4.10
CA LYS A 12 11.56 10.19 3.64
C LYS A 12 10.37 9.54 2.95
N GLU A 13 10.44 8.23 2.66
CA GLU A 13 9.37 7.52 1.97
C GLU A 13 8.15 7.33 2.88
N TYR A 14 6.96 7.54 2.33
CA TYR A 14 5.72 7.14 2.96
C TYR A 14 5.46 5.66 2.68
N VAL A 15 5.45 4.87 3.75
CA VAL A 15 5.44 3.40 3.65
C VAL A 15 4.07 2.85 4.01
N TYR A 16 3.46 2.18 3.05
CA TYR A 16 2.31 1.30 3.25
C TYR A 16 2.79 -0.13 3.49
N ALA A 17 2.44 -0.72 4.63
CA ALA A 17 2.57 -2.16 4.87
C ALA A 17 1.25 -2.86 4.57
N LEU A 18 1.28 -3.86 3.68
CA LEU A 18 0.11 -4.71 3.44
C LEU A 18 0.04 -5.75 4.55
N ALA A 19 -1.04 -5.71 5.33
CA ALA A 19 -1.27 -6.55 6.49
C ALA A 19 -2.76 -6.86 6.63
N ILE A 20 -3.11 -8.09 6.98
CA ILE A 20 -4.52 -8.52 7.11
C ILE A 20 -5.22 -7.72 8.21
N GLU A 21 -4.49 -7.42 9.28
CA GLU A 21 -4.89 -6.57 10.41
C GLU A 21 -4.80 -5.06 10.12
N GLY A 22 -4.44 -4.67 8.90
CA GLY A 22 -4.44 -3.28 8.45
C GLY A 22 -5.86 -2.71 8.32
N LYS A 23 -5.94 -1.41 8.10
CA LYS A 23 -7.24 -0.74 7.88
C LYS A 23 -7.73 -1.03 6.45
N GLU A 24 -8.94 -1.56 6.34
CA GLU A 24 -9.69 -1.69 5.07
C GLU A 24 -10.14 -0.32 4.58
N ARG A 25 -10.20 -0.15 3.26
CA ARG A 25 -10.59 1.10 2.59
C ARG A 25 -11.42 0.80 1.36
N SER A 26 -12.31 1.70 1.00
CA SER A 26 -12.86 1.73 -0.36
C SER A 26 -11.81 2.22 -1.36
N SER A 27 -12.04 1.99 -2.65
CA SER A 27 -11.15 2.51 -3.71
C SER A 27 -11.12 4.04 -3.72
N GLU A 28 -12.21 4.71 -3.39
CA GLU A 28 -12.31 6.17 -3.29
C GLU A 28 -11.53 6.71 -2.09
N GLU A 29 -11.61 6.05 -0.94
CA GLU A 29 -10.80 6.40 0.23
C GLU A 29 -9.31 6.26 -0.05
N PHE A 30 -8.91 5.16 -0.70
CA PHE A 30 -7.52 4.94 -1.11
C PHE A 30 -7.06 5.99 -2.14
N ALA A 31 -7.89 6.31 -3.14
CA ALA A 31 -7.60 7.36 -4.11
C ALA A 31 -7.38 8.72 -3.43
N LYS A 32 -8.26 9.08 -2.50
CA LYS A 32 -8.16 10.31 -1.73
C LYS A 32 -6.86 10.36 -0.92
N GLU A 33 -6.50 9.28 -0.23
CA GLU A 33 -5.23 9.24 0.52
C GLU A 33 -4.02 9.45 -0.38
N LEU A 34 -3.97 8.82 -1.56
CA LEU A 34 -2.89 9.04 -2.52
C LEU A 34 -2.81 10.50 -2.99
N ALA A 35 -3.95 11.14 -3.24
CA ALA A 35 -4.01 12.56 -3.63
C ALA A 35 -3.56 13.49 -2.50
N ASP A 36 -4.00 13.22 -1.28
CA ASP A 36 -3.63 13.99 -0.09
C ASP A 36 -2.11 13.91 0.14
N LEU A 37 -1.51 12.72 0.03
CA LEU A 37 -0.06 12.54 0.16
C LEU A 37 0.73 13.44 -0.81
N GLY A 38 0.33 13.46 -2.09
CA GLY A 38 0.94 14.36 -3.07
C GLY A 38 0.74 15.83 -2.73
N THR A 39 -0.46 16.21 -2.27
CA THR A 39 -0.80 17.59 -1.88
C THR A 39 0.07 18.09 -0.72
N TYR A 40 0.37 17.22 0.25
CA TYR A 40 1.21 17.55 1.41
C TYR A 40 2.71 17.32 1.17
N GLY A 41 3.15 17.16 -0.09
CA GLY A 41 4.55 17.10 -0.46
C GLY A 41 5.23 15.74 -0.30
N THR A 42 4.46 14.66 -0.13
CA THR A 42 4.99 13.30 -0.21
C THR A 42 5.07 12.86 -1.67
N SER A 43 6.28 12.81 -2.22
CA SER A 43 6.52 12.37 -3.60
C SER A 43 6.94 10.90 -3.72
N ASP A 44 7.44 10.30 -2.63
CA ASP A 44 7.96 8.94 -2.63
C ASP A 44 7.06 8.03 -1.76
N ILE A 45 6.34 7.12 -2.42
CA ILE A 45 5.42 6.18 -1.77
C ILE A 45 5.93 4.75 -2.00
N THR A 46 6.06 3.99 -0.92
CA THR A 46 6.54 2.60 -0.94
C THR A 46 5.49 1.66 -0.39
N PHE A 47 5.14 0.62 -1.15
CA PHE A 47 4.27 -0.45 -0.71
C PHE A 47 5.08 -1.71 -0.40
N VAL A 48 4.84 -2.30 0.76
CA VAL A 48 5.55 -3.49 1.23
C VAL A 48 4.60 -4.66 1.31
N ILE A 49 4.91 -5.71 0.55
CA ILE A 49 4.20 -7.00 0.56
C ILE A 49 5.12 -8.02 1.23
N GLY A 50 4.64 -8.66 2.30
CA GLY A 50 5.40 -9.70 2.99
C GLY A 50 5.45 -11.02 2.22
N GLY A 51 6.42 -11.86 2.56
CA GLY A 51 6.49 -13.26 2.13
C GLY A 51 5.45 -14.15 2.82
N SER A 52 5.66 -15.46 2.77
CA SER A 52 4.74 -16.46 3.35
C SER A 52 4.56 -16.36 4.87
N LEU A 53 5.53 -15.77 5.57
CA LEU A 53 5.50 -15.57 7.03
C LEU A 53 4.96 -14.18 7.43
N GLY A 54 4.54 -13.35 6.47
CA GLY A 54 4.12 -11.98 6.71
C GLY A 54 5.30 -11.00 6.88
N LEU A 55 5.01 -9.83 7.48
CA LEU A 55 6.00 -8.78 7.70
C LEU A 55 6.56 -8.85 9.13
N SER A 56 7.85 -8.57 9.27
CA SER A 56 8.48 -8.53 10.59
C SER A 56 7.98 -7.33 11.42
N PRO A 57 8.00 -7.41 12.75
CA PRO A 57 7.58 -6.31 13.62
C PRO A 57 8.28 -4.98 13.33
N GLU A 58 9.56 -5.03 12.94
CA GLU A 58 10.36 -3.84 12.61
C GLU A 58 9.87 -3.16 11.33
N VAL A 59 9.47 -3.93 10.32
CA VAL A 59 8.88 -3.41 9.08
C VAL A 59 7.52 -2.79 9.37
N LEU A 60 6.69 -3.48 10.17
CA LEU A 60 5.39 -2.96 10.59
C LEU A 60 5.51 -1.67 11.42
N LYS A 61 6.57 -1.53 12.22
CA LYS A 61 6.88 -0.31 12.98
C LYS A 61 7.38 0.82 12.08
N ARG A 62 8.14 0.52 11.02
CA ARG A 62 8.59 1.52 10.03
C ARG A 62 7.45 2.03 9.17
N ALA A 63 6.41 1.23 8.94
CA ALA A 63 5.28 1.62 8.11
C ALA A 63 4.55 2.85 8.66
N ASN A 64 4.25 3.81 7.79
CA ASN A 64 3.42 4.96 8.13
C ASN A 64 1.94 4.54 8.25
N THR A 65 1.52 3.59 7.42
CA THR A 65 0.16 3.05 7.40
C THR A 65 0.17 1.54 7.16
N LYS A 66 -0.74 0.84 7.82
CA LYS A 66 -1.09 -0.56 7.49
C LYS A 66 -2.39 -0.59 6.67
N ILE A 67 -2.38 -1.29 5.55
CA ILE A 67 -3.54 -1.42 4.66
C ILE A 67 -3.92 -2.89 4.51
N SER A 68 -5.23 -3.16 4.59
CA SER A 68 -5.79 -4.49 4.37
C SER A 68 -6.65 -4.48 3.09
N PHE A 69 -6.55 -5.55 2.31
CA PHE A 69 -7.38 -5.81 1.13
C PHE A 69 -8.51 -6.81 1.44
N GLY A 70 -8.84 -6.95 2.73
CA GLY A 70 -9.85 -7.84 3.25
C GLY A 70 -9.28 -8.96 4.12
N ARG A 71 -10.16 -9.83 4.59
CA ARG A 71 -9.84 -10.89 5.58
C ARG A 71 -9.26 -12.16 4.96
N PHE A 72 -9.35 -12.30 3.63
CA PHE A 72 -8.77 -13.45 2.94
C PHE A 72 -7.25 -13.34 2.87
N THR A 73 -6.57 -14.46 3.07
CA THR A 73 -5.13 -14.53 2.81
C THR A 73 -4.92 -14.75 1.32
N LEU A 74 -4.43 -13.72 0.62
CA LEU A 74 -4.08 -13.81 -0.79
C LEU A 74 -2.61 -14.23 -0.94
N PRO A 75 -2.26 -15.13 -1.89
CA PRO A 75 -0.86 -15.38 -2.23
C PRO A 75 -0.16 -14.07 -2.60
N HIS A 76 1.05 -13.85 -2.10
CA HIS A 76 1.79 -12.58 -2.28
C HIS A 76 1.94 -12.17 -3.76
N GLN A 77 2.01 -13.13 -4.70
CA GLN A 77 2.03 -12.85 -6.14
C GLN A 77 0.70 -12.26 -6.64
N LEU A 78 -0.43 -12.81 -6.19
CA LEU A 78 -1.76 -12.29 -6.53
C LEU A 78 -1.98 -10.92 -5.86
N MET A 79 -1.57 -10.78 -4.59
CA MET A 79 -1.64 -9.50 -3.88
C MET A 79 -0.87 -8.40 -4.62
N ARG A 80 0.29 -8.72 -5.22
CA ARG A 80 1.03 -7.76 -6.04
C ARG A 80 0.23 -7.26 -7.24
N MET A 81 -0.48 -8.16 -7.92
CA MET A 81 -1.35 -7.80 -9.05
C MET A 81 -2.53 -6.92 -8.59
N VAL A 82 -3.21 -7.34 -7.53
CA VAL A 82 -4.36 -6.61 -6.97
C VAL A 82 -3.95 -5.21 -6.50
N LEU A 83 -2.81 -5.08 -5.84
CA LEU A 83 -2.27 -3.79 -5.42
C LEU A 83 -1.97 -2.89 -6.63
N ALA A 84 -1.31 -3.41 -7.67
CA ALA A 84 -1.01 -2.63 -8.87
C ALA A 84 -2.29 -2.12 -9.55
N GLU A 85 -3.32 -2.96 -9.63
CA GLU A 85 -4.64 -2.56 -10.14
C GLU A 85 -5.29 -1.49 -9.28
N GLN A 86 -5.26 -1.60 -7.94
CA GLN A 86 -5.85 -0.58 -7.05
C GLN A 86 -5.09 0.75 -7.08
N ILE A 87 -3.77 0.73 -7.23
CA ILE A 87 -2.98 1.95 -7.46
C ILE A 87 -3.43 2.61 -8.76
N TYR A 88 -3.49 1.86 -9.86
CA TYR A 88 -3.98 2.37 -11.14
C TYR A 88 -5.41 2.94 -11.03
N ARG A 89 -6.32 2.19 -10.38
CA ARG A 89 -7.69 2.63 -10.08
C ARG A 89 -7.71 3.95 -9.32
N GLY A 90 -6.91 4.07 -8.27
CA GLY A 90 -6.82 5.28 -7.46
C GLY A 90 -6.41 6.51 -8.28
N PHE A 91 -5.40 6.37 -9.14
CA PHE A 91 -4.99 7.45 -10.04
C PHE A 91 -6.06 7.78 -11.10
N MET A 92 -6.77 6.78 -11.63
CA MET A 92 -7.87 7.00 -12.58
C MET A 92 -9.04 7.77 -11.94
N ILE A 93 -9.40 7.43 -10.70
CA ILE A 93 -10.39 8.15 -9.90
C ILE A 93 -9.96 9.61 -9.71
N ASN A 94 -8.72 9.84 -9.26
CA ASN A 94 -8.19 11.18 -9.03
C ASN A 94 -8.10 12.03 -10.31
N ALA A 95 -7.90 11.38 -11.46
CA ALA A 95 -7.91 12.05 -12.77
C ALA A 95 -9.32 12.32 -13.32
N GLY A 96 -10.38 11.94 -12.59
CA GLY A 96 -11.77 12.08 -13.04
C GLY A 96 -12.11 11.25 -14.28
N ARG A 97 -11.32 10.20 -14.56
CA ARG A 97 -11.49 9.37 -15.75
C ARG A 97 -12.46 8.22 -15.45
N PRO A 98 -13.37 7.88 -16.38
CA PRO A 98 -14.20 6.70 -16.21
C PRO A 98 -13.30 5.47 -16.11
N TYR A 99 -13.47 4.72 -15.03
CA TYR A 99 -12.83 3.43 -14.82
C TYR A 99 -13.90 2.45 -14.34
N HIS A 100 -13.78 1.19 -14.76
CA HIS A 100 -14.86 0.21 -14.69
C HIS A 100 -15.49 0.13 -13.28
N LYS A 101 -16.83 0.28 -13.26
CA LYS A 101 -17.69 -0.02 -12.12
C LYS A 101 -17.86 -1.53 -11.98
#